data_AF-A7AV44-F1
#
_entry.id   AF-A7AV44-F1
#
_cell.length_a   1.000
_cell.length_b   1.000
_cell.length_c   1.000
_cell.angle_alpha   90.00
_cell.angle_beta   90.00
_cell.angle_gamma   90.00
#
_symmetry.space_group_name_H-M   'P 1'
#
loop_
_entity.id
_entity.type
_entity.pdbx_description
1 polymer ?
#
loop_
_entity_poly.entity_id
_entity_poly.type
_entity_poly.pdbx_seq_one_letter_code
_entity_poly.pdbx_strand_id
1 'polypeptide(L)'
;MVPMDNSKVILVDVLQLLPFVEERLLGKHGNLSDTLELMNIRQSIQMLESMIKRCGTAVNAEELSGIIKRIRVAKDTVEHLYTRSSVRRNESLYRDELLLSSDTSRPEPAVIDYGRPVNMTNDEFDALIDEWAEDRDSATAGARLRKKRDTGSDEAQEQIRSDLVKLADTMKSKALWYRDILVKDNEALSKYTEQQGKQLDTVAQVAAEASKLVKTTKLTLKQSLFMIATSFALIVFTLLIFIIT
;
A
#
# COMPACT_ATOMS: atom_id res chain seq x y z
N MET A 1 -17.07 -2.09 -43.40
CA MET A 1 -16.29 -1.83 -42.16
C MET A 1 -16.78 -2.85 -41.14
N VAL A 2 -16.05 -3.95 -40.98
CA VAL A 2 -16.44 -5.08 -40.13
C VAL A 2 -16.29 -4.63 -38.66
N PRO A 3 -17.28 -4.86 -37.78
CA PRO A 3 -17.15 -4.50 -36.37
C PRO A 3 -16.01 -5.34 -35.79
N MET A 4 -14.97 -4.68 -35.30
CA MET A 4 -13.91 -5.36 -34.55
C MET A 4 -14.57 -5.87 -33.26
N ASP A 5 -14.71 -7.20 -33.13
CA ASP A 5 -15.28 -7.84 -31.95
C ASP A 5 -14.56 -7.32 -30.70
N ASN A 6 -15.32 -6.75 -29.75
CA ASN A 6 -14.79 -6.22 -28.49
C ASN A 6 -13.92 -7.24 -27.74
N SER A 7 -14.16 -8.55 -27.91
CA SER A 7 -13.34 -9.62 -27.35
C SER A 7 -11.91 -9.65 -27.90
N LYS A 8 -11.70 -9.31 -29.18
CA LYS A 8 -10.36 -9.25 -29.79
C LYS A 8 -9.56 -8.05 -29.30
N VAL A 9 -10.22 -6.92 -29.05
CA VAL A 9 -9.58 -5.72 -28.48
C VAL A 9 -9.12 -6.01 -27.05
N ILE A 10 -9.98 -6.62 -26.22
CA ILE A 10 -9.64 -7.01 -24.85
C ILE A 10 -8.48 -8.02 -24.83
N LEU A 11 -8.42 -8.94 -25.79
CA LEU A 11 -7.32 -9.90 -25.90
C LEU A 11 -5.98 -9.21 -26.22
N VAL A 12 -5.98 -8.21 -27.09
CA VAL A 12 -4.78 -7.40 -27.41
C VAL A 12 -4.30 -6.66 -26.17
N ASP A 13 -5.21 -6.05 -25.41
CA ASP A 13 -4.87 -5.35 -24.16
C ASP A 13 -4.28 -6.31 -23.11
N VAL A 14 -4.84 -7.52 -22.99
CA VAL A 14 -4.31 -8.58 -22.11
C VAL A 14 -2.90 -9.00 -22.56
N LEU A 15 -2.67 -9.17 -23.86
CA LEU A 15 -1.36 -9.57 -24.41
C LEU A 15 -0.30 -8.48 -24.30
N GLN A 16 -0.69 -7.20 -24.23
CA GLN A 16 0.24 -6.10 -23.96
C GLN A 16 0.56 -5.94 -22.47
N LEU A 17 -0.43 -6.17 -21.60
CA LEU A 17 -0.27 -5.96 -20.16
C LEU A 17 0.39 -7.16 -19.45
N LEU A 18 0.15 -8.39 -19.92
CA LEU A 18 0.71 -9.61 -19.32
C LEU A 18 2.25 -9.62 -19.28
N PRO A 19 2.99 -9.29 -20.37
CA PRO A 19 4.45 -9.23 -20.34
C PRO A 19 4.98 -8.18 -19.35
N PHE A 20 4.28 -7.06 -19.19
CA PHE A 20 4.68 -6.01 -18.24
C PHE A 20 4.57 -6.49 -16.78
N VAL A 21 3.53 -7.25 -16.47
CA VAL A 21 3.35 -7.88 -15.16
C VAL A 21 4.42 -8.95 -14.92
N GLU A 22 4.72 -9.77 -15.92
CA GLU A 22 5.77 -10.79 -15.84
C GLU A 22 7.18 -10.19 -15.70
N GLU A 23 7.50 -9.10 -16.39
CA GLU A 23 8.79 -8.40 -16.27
C GLU A 23 8.98 -7.76 -14.89
N ARG A 24 7.90 -7.24 -14.29
CA ARG A 24 7.93 -6.76 -12.90
C ARG A 24 8.13 -7.89 -11.90
N LEU A 25 7.53 -9.06 -12.15
CA LEU A 25 7.73 -10.27 -11.35
C LEU A 25 9.16 -10.81 -11.43
N LEU A 26 9.80 -10.71 -12.60
CA LEU A 26 11.18 -11.15 -12.84
C LEU A 26 12.24 -10.19 -12.28
N GLY A 27 11.83 -9.08 -11.64
CA GLY A 27 12.73 -8.21 -10.89
C GLY A 27 13.60 -7.28 -11.74
N LYS A 28 13.31 -7.09 -13.04
CA LYS A 28 14.08 -6.16 -13.88
C LYS A 28 13.96 -4.71 -13.41
N HIS A 29 12.84 -4.32 -12.77
CA HIS A 29 12.50 -2.92 -12.48
C HIS A 29 11.89 -2.66 -11.08
N GLY A 30 11.91 -3.62 -10.15
CA GLY A 30 11.22 -3.48 -8.85
C GLY A 30 11.81 -4.35 -7.74
N ASN A 31 11.69 -3.90 -6.50
CA ASN A 31 12.24 -4.57 -5.33
C ASN A 31 11.11 -5.41 -4.71
N LEU A 32 11.00 -6.69 -5.11
CA LEU A 32 9.93 -7.64 -4.71
C LEU A 32 9.83 -7.91 -3.18
N SER A 33 10.64 -7.24 -2.37
CA SER A 33 10.51 -7.19 -0.91
C SER A 33 9.49 -6.16 -0.43
N ASP A 34 9.08 -5.19 -1.26
CA ASP A 34 8.09 -4.19 -0.89
C ASP A 34 6.66 -4.74 -1.05
N THR A 35 5.93 -4.78 0.06
CA THR A 35 4.55 -5.26 0.08
C THR A 35 3.58 -4.38 -0.72
N LEU A 36 3.91 -3.10 -0.92
CA LEU A 36 3.06 -2.21 -1.72
C LEU A 36 3.18 -2.56 -3.21
N GLU A 37 4.40 -2.82 -3.70
CA GLU A 37 4.63 -3.27 -5.07
C GLU A 37 3.96 -4.61 -5.33
N LEU A 38 4.07 -5.56 -4.39
CA LEU A 38 3.40 -6.86 -4.48
C LEU A 38 1.87 -6.73 -4.55
N MET A 39 1.28 -5.81 -3.79
CA MET A 39 -0.17 -5.58 -3.79
C MET A 39 -0.65 -4.97 -5.11
N ASN A 40 0.12 -4.06 -5.69
CA ASN A 40 -0.15 -3.49 -7.01
C ASN A 40 -0.07 -4.57 -8.11
N ILE A 41 0.94 -5.43 -8.07
CA ILE A 41 1.06 -6.56 -9.00
C ILE A 41 -0.14 -7.51 -8.84
N ARG A 42 -0.54 -7.82 -7.60
CA ARG A 42 -1.73 -8.65 -7.32
C ARG A 42 -3.01 -8.07 -7.93
N GLN A 43 -3.24 -6.76 -7.80
CA GLN A 43 -4.38 -6.08 -8.40
C GLN A 43 -4.35 -6.12 -9.94
N SER A 44 -3.18 -5.94 -10.55
CA SER A 44 -3.02 -6.04 -12.00
C SER A 44 -3.33 -7.44 -12.55
N ILE A 45 -2.97 -8.49 -11.81
CA ILE A 45 -3.30 -9.88 -12.13
C ILE A 45 -4.81 -10.13 -12.00
N GLN A 46 -5.47 -9.60 -10.97
CA GLN A 46 -6.93 -9.69 -10.83
C GLN A 46 -7.67 -8.98 -11.97
N MET A 47 -7.15 -7.84 -12.42
CA MET A 47 -7.67 -7.12 -13.59
C MET A 47 -7.54 -7.98 -14.85
N LEU A 48 -6.37 -8.58 -15.10
CA LEU A 48 -6.14 -9.52 -16.21
C LEU A 48 -7.09 -10.73 -16.17
N GLU A 49 -7.32 -11.33 -15.00
CA GLU A 49 -8.30 -12.42 -14.83
C GLU A 49 -9.73 -11.98 -15.21
N SER A 50 -10.12 -10.76 -14.84
CA SER A 50 -11.45 -10.22 -15.15
C SER A 50 -11.62 -9.92 -16.65
N MET A 51 -10.57 -9.45 -17.31
CA MET A 51 -10.55 -9.17 -18.76
C MET A 51 -10.62 -10.45 -19.59
N ILE A 52 -9.91 -11.50 -19.18
CA ILE A 52 -9.98 -12.80 -19.85
C ILE A 52 -11.33 -13.47 -19.68
N LYS A 53 -11.95 -13.38 -18.50
CA LYS A 53 -13.33 -13.87 -18.31
C LYS A 53 -14.33 -13.20 -19.25
N ARG A 54 -14.06 -11.94 -19.63
CA ARG A 54 -14.87 -11.18 -20.59
C ARG A 54 -14.58 -11.49 -22.07
N CYS A 55 -13.46 -12.14 -22.39
CA CYS A 55 -13.11 -12.47 -23.78
C CYS A 55 -14.03 -13.53 -24.41
N GLY A 56 -14.66 -14.41 -23.62
CA GLY A 56 -15.63 -15.41 -24.12
C GLY A 56 -15.09 -16.32 -25.25
N THR A 57 -15.93 -17.19 -25.79
CA THR A 57 -15.59 -18.22 -26.81
C THR A 57 -15.22 -17.67 -28.20
N ALA A 58 -14.97 -16.36 -28.34
CA ALA A 58 -14.71 -15.69 -29.61
C ALA A 58 -13.27 -15.86 -30.13
N VAL A 59 -12.38 -16.46 -29.32
CA VAL A 59 -10.94 -16.60 -29.59
C VAL A 59 -10.55 -18.07 -29.55
N ASN A 60 -9.53 -18.43 -30.34
CA ASN A 60 -9.00 -19.79 -30.44
C ASN A 60 -8.73 -20.38 -29.04
N ALA A 61 -9.40 -21.49 -28.71
CA ALA A 61 -9.45 -22.03 -27.34
C ALA A 61 -8.06 -22.40 -26.80
N GLU A 62 -7.14 -22.77 -27.69
CA GLU A 62 -5.78 -23.17 -27.37
C GLU A 62 -4.91 -21.98 -26.92
N GLU A 63 -4.99 -20.84 -27.63
CA GLU A 63 -4.27 -19.61 -27.27
C GLU A 63 -4.79 -19.01 -25.96
N LEU A 64 -6.11 -19.02 -25.77
CA LEU A 64 -6.74 -18.54 -24.54
C LEU A 64 -6.31 -19.40 -23.34
N SER A 65 -6.20 -20.72 -23.52
CA SER A 65 -5.74 -21.63 -22.46
C SER A 65 -4.29 -21.36 -22.05
N GLY A 66 -3.42 -20.99 -23.00
CA GLY A 66 -2.02 -20.62 -22.74
C GLY A 66 -1.90 -19.33 -21.93
N ILE A 67 -2.71 -18.32 -22.26
CA ILE A 67 -2.73 -17.03 -21.54
C ILE A 67 -3.28 -17.23 -20.11
N ILE A 68 -4.35 -18.02 -19.94
CA ILE A 68 -4.90 -18.36 -18.62
C ILE A 68 -3.85 -19.07 -17.76
N LYS A 69 -3.07 -19.99 -18.33
CA LYS A 69 -2.01 -20.70 -17.62
C LYS A 69 -0.92 -19.74 -17.15
N ARG A 70 -0.50 -18.79 -17.99
CA ARG A 70 0.51 -17.77 -17.62
C ARG A 70 0.03 -16.87 -16.49
N ILE A 71 -1.22 -16.40 -16.54
CA ILE A 71 -1.80 -15.58 -15.47
C ILE A 71 -1.91 -16.36 -14.16
N ARG A 72 -2.26 -17.64 -14.23
CA ARG A 72 -2.29 -18.51 -13.04
C ARG A 72 -0.90 -18.65 -12.43
N VAL A 73 0.12 -18.91 -13.24
CA VAL A 73 1.51 -18.99 -12.77
C VAL A 73 1.94 -17.66 -12.13
N ALA A 74 1.66 -16.53 -12.78
CA ALA A 74 1.97 -15.21 -12.23
C ALA A 74 1.27 -14.98 -10.87
N LYS A 75 0.00 -15.38 -10.75
CA LYS A 75 -0.75 -15.31 -9.50
C LYS A 75 -0.13 -16.15 -8.39
N ASP A 76 0.15 -17.42 -8.67
CA ASP A 76 0.74 -18.35 -7.71
C ASP A 76 2.10 -17.83 -7.24
N THR A 77 2.91 -17.25 -8.14
CA THR A 77 4.19 -16.63 -7.77
C THR A 77 4.02 -15.42 -6.86
N VAL A 78 3.04 -14.55 -7.10
CA VAL A 78 2.76 -13.38 -6.22
C VAL A 78 2.28 -13.84 -4.85
N GLU A 79 1.38 -14.82 -4.76
CA GLU A 79 0.89 -15.32 -3.47
C GLU A 79 2.02 -15.99 -2.67
N HIS A 80 2.91 -16.75 -3.32
CA HIS A 80 4.10 -17.30 -2.66
C HIS A 80 5.04 -16.21 -2.13
N LEU A 81 5.27 -15.16 -2.91
CA LEU A 81 6.08 -14.00 -2.49
C LEU A 81 5.41 -13.19 -1.37
N TYR A 82 4.08 -13.10 -1.38
CA TYR A 82 3.31 -12.43 -0.34
C TYR A 82 3.41 -13.20 0.99
N THR A 83 3.29 -14.52 0.93
CA THR A 83 3.44 -15.39 2.10
C THR A 83 4.87 -15.32 2.66
N ARG A 84 5.88 -15.30 1.78
CA ARG A 84 7.29 -15.17 2.17
C ARG A 84 7.63 -13.81 2.80
N SER A 85 7.11 -12.73 2.24
CA SER A 85 7.31 -11.37 2.80
C SER A 85 6.59 -11.18 4.13
N SER A 86 5.41 -11.77 4.31
CA SER A 86 4.69 -11.85 5.59
C SER A 86 5.52 -12.57 6.67
N VAL A 87 6.06 -13.76 6.37
CA VAL A 87 6.90 -14.52 7.31
C VAL A 87 8.15 -13.73 7.70
N ARG A 88 8.82 -13.10 6.73
CA ARG A 88 10.03 -12.30 6.99
C ARG A 88 9.74 -11.05 7.83
N ARG A 89 8.57 -10.43 7.65
CA ARG A 89 8.10 -9.31 8.48
C ARG A 89 7.86 -9.74 9.93
N ASN A 90 7.26 -10.92 10.14
CA ASN A 90 7.06 -11.45 11.48
C ASN A 90 8.39 -11.76 12.15
N GLU A 91 9.35 -12.34 11.42
CA GLU A 91 10.69 -12.64 11.93
C GLU A 91 11.48 -11.38 12.32
N SER A 92 11.36 -10.29 11.55
CA SER A 92 11.92 -8.99 11.95
C SER A 92 11.20 -8.38 13.15
N LEU A 93 9.88 -8.57 13.25
CA LEU A 93 9.08 -8.03 14.36
C LEU A 93 9.44 -8.72 15.68
N TYR A 94 9.60 -10.05 15.66
CA TYR A 94 10.11 -10.81 16.80
C TYR A 94 11.57 -10.49 17.10
N ARG A 95 12.43 -10.25 16.10
CA ARG A 95 13.83 -9.86 16.32
C ARG A 95 13.97 -8.47 16.94
N ASP A 96 13.17 -7.50 16.50
CA ASP A 96 13.15 -6.15 17.07
C ASP A 96 12.57 -6.17 18.49
N GLU A 97 11.52 -6.98 18.73
CA GLU A 97 10.95 -7.20 20.07
C GLU A 97 11.93 -7.90 21.01
N LEU A 98 12.84 -8.74 20.49
CA LEU A 98 13.90 -9.42 21.22
C LEU A 98 15.26 -8.67 21.22
N LEU A 99 15.35 -7.48 20.61
CA LEU A 99 16.57 -6.67 20.48
C LEU A 99 17.79 -7.42 19.91
N LEU A 100 17.57 -8.39 19.01
CA LEU A 100 18.66 -9.18 18.43
C LEU A 100 19.38 -8.40 17.33
N SER A 101 20.71 -8.25 17.47
CA SER A 101 21.54 -7.48 16.53
C SER A 101 21.56 -8.06 15.10
N SER A 102 21.68 -7.18 14.11
CA SER A 102 21.44 -7.43 12.68
C SER A 102 22.61 -8.07 11.89
N ASP A 103 23.72 -8.42 12.54
CA ASP A 103 24.90 -8.96 11.86
C ASP A 103 24.78 -10.49 11.64
N THR A 104 24.37 -10.90 10.44
CA THR A 104 24.34 -12.31 10.01
C THR A 104 25.44 -12.66 8.99
N SER A 105 26.61 -12.02 9.09
CA SER A 105 27.75 -12.28 8.20
C SER A 105 28.90 -13.05 8.85
N ARG A 106 28.63 -13.93 9.82
CA ARG A 106 29.63 -14.89 10.31
C ARG A 106 29.05 -16.30 10.47
N PRO A 107 29.74 -17.33 9.93
CA PRO A 107 29.41 -18.72 10.26
C PRO A 107 29.69 -18.93 11.74
N GLU A 108 28.72 -19.43 12.48
CA GLU A 108 28.81 -19.66 13.93
C GLU A 108 30.07 -20.44 14.29
N PRO A 109 30.92 -19.92 15.20
CA PRO A 109 31.80 -20.75 15.98
C PRO A 109 31.22 -20.95 17.39
N ALA A 110 31.21 -22.22 17.81
CA ALA A 110 31.34 -22.73 19.16
C ALA A 110 31.02 -21.79 20.35
N VAL A 111 30.02 -22.21 21.14
CA VAL A 111 29.60 -21.67 22.45
C VAL A 111 29.05 -20.25 22.38
N ILE A 112 27.72 -20.16 22.33
CA ILE A 112 26.99 -18.90 22.40
C ILE A 112 27.19 -18.33 23.81
N ASP A 113 27.94 -17.23 23.92
CA ASP A 113 28.14 -16.44 25.13
C ASP A 113 26.92 -15.54 25.35
N TYR A 114 25.85 -16.13 25.88
CA TYR A 114 24.55 -15.48 26.09
C TYR A 114 24.49 -14.61 27.36
N GLY A 115 25.45 -14.73 28.28
CA GLY A 115 25.58 -13.85 29.45
C GLY A 115 26.16 -12.46 29.11
N ARG A 116 26.94 -12.37 28.03
CA ARG A 116 27.63 -11.16 27.60
C ARG A 116 26.76 -9.90 27.45
N PRO A 117 25.54 -9.95 26.88
CA PRO A 117 24.69 -8.75 26.74
C PRO A 117 24.35 -8.08 28.07
N VAL A 118 24.48 -8.81 29.18
CA VAL A 118 24.17 -8.34 30.54
C VAL A 118 25.43 -8.22 31.40
N ASN A 119 26.63 -8.23 30.79
CA ASN A 119 27.93 -8.18 31.46
C ASN A 119 28.13 -9.29 32.53
N MET A 120 27.55 -10.47 32.30
CA MET A 120 27.74 -11.63 33.18
C MET A 120 28.26 -12.83 32.38
N THR A 121 28.85 -13.80 33.06
CA THR A 121 29.23 -15.08 32.44
C THR A 121 28.00 -15.96 32.21
N ASN A 122 28.07 -16.93 31.30
CA ASN A 122 26.98 -17.89 31.09
C ASN A 122 26.62 -18.65 32.38
N ASP A 123 27.62 -19.00 33.20
CA ASP A 123 27.41 -19.69 34.47
C ASP A 123 26.67 -18.80 35.50
N GLU A 124 26.97 -17.50 35.54
CA GLU A 124 26.25 -16.53 36.38
C GLU A 124 24.83 -16.28 35.88
N PHE A 125 24.63 -16.28 34.55
CA PHE A 125 23.31 -16.17 33.95
C PHE A 125 22.47 -17.41 34.25
N ASP A 126 23.03 -18.60 34.12
CA ASP A 126 22.35 -19.86 34.44
C ASP A 126 22.02 -19.94 35.94
N ALA A 127 22.91 -19.49 36.82
CA ALA A 127 22.63 -19.39 38.26
C ALA A 127 21.47 -18.42 38.57
N LEU A 128 21.34 -17.32 37.82
CA LEU A 128 20.22 -16.38 37.92
C LEU A 128 18.90 -16.98 37.43
N ILE A 129 18.94 -17.79 36.37
CA ILE A 129 17.78 -18.53 35.88
C ILE A 129 17.37 -19.61 36.88
N ASP A 130 18.31 -20.33 37.47
CA ASP A 130 18.07 -21.32 38.51
C ASP A 130 17.49 -20.66 39.78
N GLU A 131 18.02 -19.52 40.23
CA GLU A 131 17.47 -18.75 41.36
C GLU A 131 16.04 -18.26 41.07
N TRP A 132 15.77 -17.83 39.84
CA TRP A 132 14.42 -17.43 39.41
C TRP A 132 13.46 -18.61 39.28
N ALA A 133 13.95 -19.78 38.84
CA ALA A 133 13.18 -21.01 38.73
C ALA A 133 12.85 -21.58 40.12
N GLU A 134 13.79 -21.54 41.06
CA GLU A 134 13.58 -21.88 42.47
C GLU A 134 12.55 -20.95 43.12
N ASP A 135 12.49 -19.66 42.77
CA ASP A 135 11.46 -18.73 43.25
C ASP A 135 10.04 -19.08 42.74
N ARG A 136 9.93 -19.79 41.60
CA ARG A 136 8.65 -20.33 41.10
C ARG A 136 8.23 -21.64 41.78
N ASP A 137 9.18 -22.54 42.02
CA ASP A 137 8.88 -23.85 42.63
C ASP A 137 8.79 -23.79 44.18
N SER A 138 9.39 -22.77 44.80
CA SER A 138 9.41 -22.58 46.26
C SER A 138 8.12 -22.02 46.86
N ALA A 139 7.08 -21.75 46.06
CA ALA A 139 5.72 -21.48 46.55
C ALA A 139 5.17 -22.61 47.44
N THR A 140 5.80 -23.79 47.44
CA THR A 140 5.44 -24.91 48.32
C THR A 140 6.54 -25.37 49.30
N ALA A 141 7.79 -24.87 49.23
CA ALA A 141 8.90 -25.41 50.04
C ALA A 141 9.76 -24.38 50.83
N GLY A 142 9.57 -23.06 50.64
CA GLY A 142 10.54 -22.05 51.08
C GLY A 142 10.37 -21.41 52.48
N ALA A 143 9.52 -21.93 53.37
CA ALA A 143 9.25 -21.28 54.66
C ALA A 143 10.43 -21.26 55.67
N ARG A 144 11.57 -21.90 55.35
CA ARG A 144 12.71 -22.02 56.27
C ARG A 144 13.89 -21.07 56.03
N LEU A 145 13.94 -20.34 54.90
CA LEU A 145 15.08 -19.43 54.61
C LEU A 145 14.76 -17.94 54.70
N ARG A 146 13.52 -17.54 54.99
CA ARG A 146 13.08 -16.13 54.94
C ARG A 146 13.53 -15.22 56.09
N LYS A 147 14.43 -15.66 56.99
CA LYS A 147 14.77 -14.87 58.20
C LYS A 147 16.05 -14.03 58.10
N LYS A 148 16.64 -13.84 56.92
CA LYS A 148 17.90 -13.08 56.78
C LYS A 148 17.98 -12.23 55.50
N ARG A 149 17.03 -11.34 55.22
CA ARG A 149 17.25 -10.20 54.28
C ARG A 149 16.05 -9.24 54.22
N ASP A 150 15.72 -8.61 55.34
CA ASP A 150 14.54 -7.72 55.40
C ASP A 150 14.86 -6.31 55.92
N THR A 151 15.97 -5.71 55.47
CA THR A 151 16.35 -4.35 55.88
C THR A 151 17.04 -3.54 54.78
N GLY A 152 16.55 -3.60 53.53
CA GLY A 152 17.15 -2.80 52.45
C GLY A 152 16.35 -2.60 51.16
N SER A 153 15.05 -2.92 51.12
CA SER A 153 14.29 -2.96 49.85
C SER A 153 13.06 -2.04 49.77
N ASP A 154 12.71 -1.31 50.82
CA ASP A 154 11.49 -0.46 50.77
C ASP A 154 11.70 0.82 49.96
N GLU A 155 12.87 1.43 50.05
CA GLU A 155 13.15 2.73 49.42
C GLU A 155 13.32 2.62 47.89
N ALA A 156 13.94 1.52 47.42
CA ALA A 156 14.04 1.22 45.99
C ALA A 156 12.67 0.87 45.39
N GLN A 157 11.82 0.16 46.15
CA GLN A 157 10.48 -0.20 45.69
C GLN A 157 9.57 1.03 45.57
N GLU A 158 9.70 1.99 46.49
CA GLU A 158 8.95 3.25 46.46
C GLU A 158 9.46 4.19 45.35
N GLN A 159 10.77 4.19 45.06
CA GLN A 159 11.36 4.90 43.93
C GLN A 159 10.81 4.38 42.59
N ILE A 160 10.77 3.05 42.42
CA ILE A 160 10.24 2.40 41.21
C ILE A 160 8.76 2.74 41.02
N ARG A 161 7.95 2.71 42.08
CA ARG A 161 6.53 3.10 42.02
C ARG A 161 6.35 4.57 41.63
N SER A 162 7.16 5.46 42.20
CA SER A 162 7.15 6.89 41.87
C SER A 162 7.48 7.14 40.40
N ASP A 163 8.50 6.45 39.87
CA ASP A 163 8.90 6.61 38.47
C ASP A 163 7.91 5.97 37.49
N LEU A 164 7.24 4.88 37.88
CA LEU A 164 6.13 4.30 37.11
C LEU A 164 4.93 5.26 37.00
N VAL A 165 4.60 5.97 38.09
CA VAL A 165 3.52 6.97 38.07
C VAL A 165 3.88 8.14 37.17
N LYS A 166 5.12 8.65 37.23
CA LYS A 166 5.59 9.70 36.31
C LYS A 166 5.58 9.22 34.85
N LEU A 167 5.94 7.97 34.60
CA LEU A 167 5.88 7.39 33.26
C LEU A 167 4.42 7.31 32.77
N ALA A 168 3.50 6.85 33.62
CA ALA A 168 2.09 6.80 33.28
C ALA A 168 1.50 8.18 32.97
N ASP A 169 1.86 9.21 33.76
CA ASP A 169 1.41 10.59 33.53
C ASP A 169 2.00 11.20 32.25
N THR A 170 3.27 10.91 31.96
CA THR A 170 3.89 11.36 30.69
C THR A 170 3.29 10.67 29.48
N MET A 171 2.99 9.37 29.56
CA MET A 171 2.28 8.63 28.51
C MET A 171 0.86 9.16 28.32
N LYS A 172 0.13 9.42 29.41
CA LYS A 172 -1.21 10.02 29.38
C LYS A 172 -1.21 11.41 28.73
N SER A 173 -0.23 12.25 29.06
CA SER A 173 -0.05 13.57 28.45
C SER A 173 0.21 13.48 26.95
N LYS A 174 1.12 12.58 26.53
CA LYS A 174 1.39 12.32 25.10
C LYS A 174 0.15 11.80 24.37
N ALA A 175 -0.60 10.87 24.98
CA ALA A 175 -1.82 10.34 24.39
C ALA A 175 -2.90 11.42 24.20
N LEU A 176 -3.06 12.32 25.19
CA LEU A 176 -3.96 13.47 25.07
C LEU A 176 -3.52 14.44 23.97
N TRP A 177 -2.21 14.68 23.84
CA TRP A 177 -1.66 15.52 22.79
C TRP A 177 -1.91 14.95 21.38
N TYR A 178 -1.65 13.65 21.17
CA TYR A 178 -1.97 12.99 19.90
C TYR A 178 -3.46 13.03 19.58
N ARG A 179 -4.32 12.86 20.59
CA ARG A 179 -5.77 13.01 20.42
C ARG A 179 -6.12 14.41 19.93
N ASP A 180 -5.52 15.46 20.49
CA ASP A 180 -5.79 16.84 20.09
C ASP A 180 -5.33 17.13 18.65
N ILE A 181 -4.19 16.57 18.24
CA ILE A 181 -3.74 16.64 16.83
C ILE A 181 -4.72 15.96 15.90
N LEU A 182 -5.14 14.72 16.20
CA LEU A 182 -6.09 13.99 15.36
C LEU A 182 -7.44 14.71 15.24
N VAL A 183 -7.89 15.37 16.31
CA VAL A 183 -9.11 16.18 16.27
C VAL A 183 -8.93 17.40 15.36
N LYS A 184 -7.80 18.12 15.48
CA LYS A 184 -7.48 19.26 14.61
C LYS A 184 -7.34 18.86 13.15
N ASP A 185 -6.69 17.74 12.87
CA ASP A 185 -6.52 17.22 11.51
C ASP A 185 -7.86 16.81 10.90
N ASN A 186 -8.74 16.18 11.66
CA ASN A 186 -10.11 15.88 11.21
C ASN A 186 -10.92 17.15 10.94
N GLU A 187 -10.78 18.19 11.76
CA GLU A 187 -11.45 19.47 11.52
C GLU A 187 -10.92 20.15 10.24
N ALA A 188 -9.60 20.10 10.02
CA ALA A 188 -8.99 20.60 8.80
C ALA A 188 -9.47 19.81 7.56
N LEU A 189 -9.47 18.48 7.61
CA LEU A 189 -9.97 17.62 6.55
C LEU A 189 -11.44 17.89 6.23
N SER A 190 -12.27 18.10 7.26
CA SER A 190 -13.68 18.47 7.08
C SER A 190 -13.83 19.78 6.30
N LYS A 191 -13.06 20.81 6.68
CA LYS A 191 -13.04 22.11 5.96
C LYS A 191 -12.55 21.97 4.51
N TYR A 192 -11.51 21.17 4.27
CA TYR A 192 -11.03 20.91 2.90
C TYR A 192 -12.06 20.14 2.07
N THR A 193 -12.76 19.18 2.67
CA THR A 193 -13.81 18.42 1.99
C THR A 193 -14.99 19.31 1.62
N GLU A 194 -15.38 20.24 2.52
CA GLU A 194 -16.42 21.22 2.23
C GLU A 194 -16.01 22.18 1.09
N GLN A 195 -14.75 22.61 1.05
CA GLN A 195 -14.21 23.43 -0.04
C GLN A 195 -14.15 22.66 -1.36
N GLN A 196 -13.74 21.40 -1.35
CA GLN A 196 -13.73 20.55 -2.54
C GLN A 196 -15.14 20.29 -3.06
N GLY A 197 -16.13 20.10 -2.18
CA GLY A 197 -17.54 20.01 -2.58
C GLY A 197 -18.02 21.26 -3.33
N LYS A 198 -17.70 22.45 -2.81
CA LYS A 198 -18.02 23.73 -3.50
C LYS A 198 -17.31 23.89 -4.84
N GLN A 199 -16.07 23.42 -4.95
CA GLN A 199 -15.31 23.41 -6.21
C GLN A 199 -15.88 22.39 -7.21
N LEU A 200 -16.33 21.23 -6.74
CA LEU A 200 -16.95 20.22 -7.58
C LEU A 200 -18.28 20.72 -8.15
N ASP A 201 -19.10 21.38 -7.34
CA ASP A 201 -20.38 21.97 -7.78
C ASP A 201 -20.17 23.06 -8.82
N THR A 202 -19.16 23.91 -8.64
CA THR A 202 -18.82 24.96 -9.62
C THR A 202 -18.30 24.37 -10.93
N VAL A 203 -17.44 23.34 -10.89
CA VAL A 203 -16.98 22.63 -12.09
C VAL A 203 -18.13 21.89 -12.78
N ALA A 204 -19.03 21.26 -12.02
CA ALA A 204 -20.20 20.58 -12.56
C ALA A 204 -21.17 21.56 -13.23
N GLN A 205 -21.36 22.75 -12.65
CA GLN A 205 -22.16 23.81 -13.25
C GLN A 205 -21.54 24.33 -14.54
N VAL A 206 -20.23 24.60 -14.55
CA VAL A 206 -19.51 25.00 -15.77
C VAL A 206 -19.55 23.91 -16.85
N ALA A 207 -19.43 22.64 -16.48
CA ALA A 207 -19.56 21.52 -17.41
C ALA A 207 -20.98 21.37 -17.96
N ALA A 208 -22.02 21.62 -17.14
CA ALA A 208 -23.40 21.63 -17.57
C ALA A 208 -23.70 22.80 -18.53
N GLU A 209 -23.14 23.98 -18.27
CA GLU A 209 -23.24 25.15 -19.14
C GLU A 209 -22.46 24.95 -20.45
N ALA A 210 -21.25 24.39 -20.39
CA ALA A 210 -20.46 24.02 -21.57
C ALA A 210 -21.17 22.96 -22.42
N SER A 211 -21.79 21.95 -21.80
CA SER A 211 -22.59 20.92 -22.49
C SER A 211 -23.84 21.51 -23.17
N LYS A 212 -24.49 22.50 -22.53
CA LYS A 212 -25.59 23.26 -23.15
C LYS A 212 -25.09 24.08 -24.34
N LEU A 213 -23.94 24.74 -24.25
CA LEU A 213 -23.32 25.46 -25.36
C LEU A 213 -22.92 24.52 -26.52
N VAL A 214 -22.38 23.34 -26.23
CA VAL A 214 -22.05 22.34 -27.26
C VAL A 214 -23.32 21.79 -27.93
N LYS A 215 -24.44 21.68 -27.19
CA LYS A 215 -25.74 21.31 -27.77
C LYS A 215 -26.35 22.40 -28.64
N THR A 216 -26.17 23.68 -28.31
CA THR A 216 -26.67 24.81 -29.13
C THR A 216 -25.76 25.13 -30.30
N THR A 217 -24.47 24.77 -30.24
CA THR A 217 -23.48 25.01 -31.30
C THR A 217 -23.27 23.79 -32.21
N LYS A 218 -24.31 22.96 -32.40
CA LYS A 218 -24.33 21.97 -33.49
C LYS A 218 -24.79 22.63 -34.79
N LEU A 219 -24.04 23.63 -35.26
CA LEU A 219 -24.08 23.94 -36.69
C LEU A 219 -23.50 22.73 -37.40
N THR A 220 -24.36 22.05 -38.16
CA THR A 220 -23.98 20.85 -38.90
C THR A 220 -22.82 21.22 -39.81
N LEU A 221 -21.77 20.39 -39.92
CA LEU A 221 -20.59 20.67 -40.76
C LEU A 221 -20.96 21.06 -42.21
N LYS A 222 -22.11 20.58 -42.70
CA LYS A 222 -22.70 21.00 -43.98
C LYS A 222 -23.17 22.46 -44.01
N GLN A 223 -23.75 22.98 -42.91
CA GLN A 223 -24.17 24.39 -42.79
C GLN A 223 -22.98 25.34 -42.70
N SER A 224 -21.91 24.97 -41.99
CA SER A 224 -20.68 25.79 -41.99
C SER A 224 -20.02 25.82 -43.37
N LEU A 225 -19.98 24.68 -44.07
CA LEU A 225 -19.47 24.60 -45.43
C LEU A 225 -20.30 25.46 -46.41
N PHE A 226 -21.63 25.47 -46.24
CA PHE A 226 -22.52 26.30 -47.05
C PHE A 226 -22.30 27.80 -46.80
N MET A 227 -22.14 28.21 -45.53
CA MET A 227 -21.84 29.62 -45.21
C MET A 227 -20.51 30.10 -45.81
N ILE A 228 -19.48 29.26 -45.77
CA ILE A 228 -18.17 29.58 -46.37
C ILE A 228 -18.27 29.67 -47.90
N ALA A 229 -19.01 28.76 -48.53
CA ALA A 229 -19.21 28.79 -49.98
C ALA A 229 -19.98 30.05 -50.41
N THR A 230 -21.02 30.45 -49.66
CA THR A 230 -21.81 31.66 -49.97
C THR A 230 -21.02 32.95 -49.75
N SER A 231 -20.16 33.01 -48.72
CA SER A 231 -19.32 34.19 -48.49
C SER A 231 -18.24 34.33 -49.56
N PHE A 232 -17.64 33.22 -49.99
CA PHE A 232 -16.71 33.22 -51.12
C PHE A 232 -17.39 33.64 -52.43
N ALA A 233 -18.57 33.11 -52.72
CA ALA A 233 -19.34 33.49 -53.91
C ALA A 233 -19.71 34.98 -53.91
N LEU A 234 -20.09 35.54 -52.75
CA LEU A 234 -20.35 36.97 -52.61
C LEU A 234 -19.11 37.82 -52.88
N ILE A 235 -17.94 37.42 -52.40
CA ILE A 235 -16.67 38.13 -52.65
C ILE A 235 -16.30 38.08 -54.14
N VAL A 236 -16.45 36.93 -54.79
CA VAL A 236 -16.20 36.81 -56.24
C VAL A 236 -17.19 37.66 -57.03
N PHE A 237 -18.46 37.69 -56.62
CA PHE A 237 -19.50 38.49 -57.26
C PHE A 237 -19.24 39.99 -57.12
N THR A 238 -18.83 40.47 -55.93
CA THR A 238 -18.48 41.88 -55.75
C THR A 238 -17.23 42.27 -56.54
N LEU A 239 -16.23 41.39 -56.64
CA LEU A 239 -15.06 41.61 -57.49
C LEU A 239 -15.43 41.68 -58.98
N LEU A 240 -16.33 40.82 -59.45
CA LEU A 240 -16.80 40.87 -60.84
C LEU A 240 -17.56 42.16 -61.14
N ILE A 241 -18.43 42.62 -60.23
CA ILE A 241 -19.07 43.92 -60.37
C ILE A 241 -18.02 45.01 -60.48
N PHE A 242 -17.04 45.03 -59.56
CA PHE A 242 -15.97 46.03 -59.56
C PHE A 242 -15.10 46.05 -60.82
N ILE A 243 -14.95 44.92 -61.51
CA ILE A 243 -14.21 44.84 -62.79
C ILE A 243 -15.05 45.32 -63.98
N ILE A 244 -16.39 45.18 -63.90
CA ILE A 244 -17.32 45.54 -64.98
C ILE A 244 -17.70 47.03 -64.93
N THR A 245 -17.85 47.62 -63.74
CA THR A 245 -17.97 49.08 -63.53
C THR A 245 -16.64 49.78 -63.66
#